data_AF-A0A356ZAQ3-F1
#
_entry.id   AF-A0A356ZAQ3-F1
#
_cell.length_a   1.000
_cell.length_b   1.000
_cell.length_c   1.000
_cell.angle_alpha   90.00
_cell.angle_beta   90.00
_cell.angle_gamma   90.00
#
_symmetry.space_group_name_H-M   'P 1'
#
loop_
_entity.id
_entity.type
_entity.pdbx_description
1 polymer ?
#
loop_
_entity_poly.entity_id
_entity_poly.type
_entity_poly.pdbx_seq_one_letter_code
_entity_poly.pdbx_strand_id
1 'polypeptide(L)'
;MGNTGTLTSHKADNEPKGMTPLEIKSALILRGISLKNIADRAGVSAPAVTQAINQYPNSRYKGKRIRKYIAEALDKNVKDIWP
;
A
#
# COMPACT_ATOMS: atom_id res chain seq x y z
N MET A 1 5.12 36.39 -36.61
CA MET A 1 4.13 35.29 -36.67
C MET A 1 4.87 34.08 -37.21
N GLY A 2 5.04 32.95 -36.53
CA GLY A 2 4.59 32.53 -35.22
C GLY A 2 5.61 31.55 -34.61
N ASN A 3 5.57 31.43 -33.28
CA ASN A 3 6.36 30.46 -32.54
C ASN A 3 5.73 29.08 -32.72
N THR A 4 6.45 28.16 -33.38
CA THR A 4 6.15 26.74 -33.35
C THR A 4 6.59 26.17 -32.00
N GLY A 5 5.73 26.35 -31.00
CA GLY A 5 5.84 25.65 -29.72
C GLY A 5 5.53 24.18 -29.93
N THR A 6 6.58 23.36 -29.90
CA THR A 6 6.51 21.90 -29.83
C THR A 6 5.62 21.53 -28.64
N LEU A 7 4.43 21.01 -28.92
CA LEU A 7 3.57 20.36 -27.93
C LEU A 7 4.24 19.03 -27.55
N THR A 8 5.18 19.08 -26.61
CA THR A 8 5.65 17.90 -25.90
C THR A 8 4.45 17.32 -25.14
N SER A 9 3.97 16.19 -25.65
CA SER A 9 2.93 15.37 -25.04
C SER A 9 3.33 15.03 -23.59
N HIS A 10 2.76 15.73 -22.63
CA HIS A 10 2.83 15.34 -21.22
C HIS A 10 2.10 14.00 -21.10
N LYS A 11 2.85 12.90 -21.01
CA LYS A 11 2.30 11.65 -20.47
C LYS A 11 1.91 11.96 -19.04
N ALA A 12 0.61 12.19 -18.82
CA ALA A 12 0.09 12.31 -17.47
C ALA A 12 0.42 11.02 -16.72
N ASP A 13 1.18 11.17 -15.66
CA ASP A 13 1.66 10.15 -14.75
C ASP A 13 0.47 9.45 -14.09
N ASN A 14 -0.07 8.42 -14.76
CA ASN A 14 -1.29 7.73 -14.36
C ASN A 14 -0.98 6.45 -13.56
N GLU A 15 0.09 6.47 -12.74
CA GLU A 15 0.30 5.40 -11.77
C GLU A 15 -0.57 5.66 -10.53
N PRO A 16 -1.35 4.68 -10.06
CA PRO A 16 -2.16 4.86 -8.86
C PRO A 16 -1.23 5.15 -7.69
N LYS A 17 -1.39 6.33 -7.09
CA LYS A 17 -0.69 6.71 -5.86
C LYS A 17 -1.12 5.71 -4.78
N GLY A 18 -0.25 4.77 -4.45
CA GLY A 18 -0.51 3.75 -3.44
C GLY A 18 -0.93 4.34 -2.11
N MET A 19 -1.48 3.50 -1.22
CA MET A 19 -1.92 3.96 0.09
C MET A 19 -0.73 4.25 1.00
N THR A 20 -0.85 5.35 1.72
CA THR A 20 0.04 5.69 2.83
C THR A 20 -0.20 4.76 4.02
N PRO A 21 0.80 4.59 4.92
CA PRO A 21 0.63 3.81 6.15
C PRO A 21 -0.56 4.25 7.01
N LEU A 22 -0.88 5.56 7.01
CA LEU A 22 -2.00 6.11 7.75
C LEU A 22 -3.34 5.70 7.13
N GLU A 23 -3.47 5.82 5.81
CA GLU A 23 -4.70 5.40 5.09
C GLU A 23 -4.98 3.90 5.26
N ILE A 24 -3.94 3.06 5.21
CA ILE A 24 -4.08 1.62 5.45
C ILE A 24 -4.63 1.37 6.85
N LYS A 25 -4.05 2.01 7.89
CA LYS A 25 -4.52 1.85 9.28
C LYS A 25 -5.94 2.34 9.45
N SER A 26 -6.28 3.51 8.91
CA SER A 26 -7.63 4.06 8.95
C SER A 26 -8.64 3.14 8.27
N ALA A 27 -8.32 2.60 7.10
CA ALA A 27 -9.19 1.68 6.37
C ALA A 27 -9.43 0.38 7.15
N LEU A 28 -8.41 -0.16 7.82
CA LEU A 28 -8.54 -1.34 8.68
C LEU A 28 -9.45 -1.05 9.89
N ILE A 29 -9.27 0.10 10.54
CA ILE A 29 -10.09 0.53 11.68
C ILE A 29 -11.56 0.69 11.26
N LEU A 30 -11.82 1.36 10.14
CA LEU A 30 -13.18 1.57 9.61
C LEU A 30 -13.89 0.25 9.27
N ARG A 31 -13.14 -0.80 8.94
CA ARG A 31 -13.66 -2.16 8.71
C ARG A 31 -13.72 -3.03 9.97
N GLY A 32 -13.32 -2.51 11.13
CA GLY A 32 -13.26 -3.28 12.38
C GLY A 32 -12.19 -4.39 12.36
N ILE A 33 -11.18 -4.29 11.51
CA ILE A 33 -10.13 -5.30 11.35
C ILE A 33 -8.93 -4.92 12.22
N SER A 34 -8.67 -5.71 13.25
CA SER A 34 -7.50 -5.49 14.10
C SER A 34 -6.21 -6.00 13.44
N LEU A 35 -5.08 -5.39 13.79
CA LEU A 35 -3.76 -5.88 13.35
C LEU A 35 -3.48 -7.29 13.88
N LYS A 36 -4.03 -7.64 15.06
CA LYS A 36 -3.95 -8.98 15.64
C LYS A 36 -4.62 -10.01 14.73
N ASN A 37 -5.80 -9.71 14.20
CA ASN A 37 -6.51 -10.62 13.30
C ASN A 37 -5.69 -10.90 12.01
N ILE A 38 -5.03 -9.86 11.47
CA ILE A 38 -4.14 -10.02 10.31
C ILE A 38 -2.91 -10.85 10.68
N ALA A 39 -2.33 -10.60 11.86
CA ALA A 39 -1.17 -11.32 12.35
C ALA A 39 -1.47 -12.82 12.54
N ASP A 40 -2.60 -13.13 13.18
CA ASP A 40 -3.11 -14.49 13.40
C ASP A 40 -3.33 -15.22 12.06
N ARG A 41 -3.97 -14.55 11.08
CA ARG A 41 -4.17 -15.10 9.72
C ARG A 41 -2.87 -15.33 8.95
N ALA A 42 -1.91 -14.43 9.12
CA ALA A 42 -0.62 -14.49 8.42
C ALA A 42 0.41 -15.40 9.11
N GLY A 43 0.13 -15.87 10.33
CA GLY A 43 1.06 -16.65 11.15
C GLY A 43 2.29 -15.85 11.59
N VAL A 44 2.13 -14.55 11.87
CA VAL A 44 3.21 -13.64 12.26
C VAL A 44 2.85 -12.85 13.52
N SER A 45 3.81 -12.09 14.06
CA SER A 45 3.55 -11.17 15.18
C SER A 45 2.89 -9.87 14.72
N ALA A 46 2.08 -9.25 15.58
CA ALA A 46 1.46 -7.95 15.29
C ALA A 46 2.48 -6.83 14.92
N PRO A 47 3.67 -6.75 15.56
CA PRO A 47 4.73 -5.83 15.12
C PRO A 47 5.18 -6.05 13.67
N ALA A 48 5.21 -7.29 13.19
CA ALA A 48 5.55 -7.58 11.79
C ALA A 48 4.51 -7.00 10.82
N VAL A 49 3.23 -6.99 11.20
CA VAL A 49 2.15 -6.34 10.44
C VAL A 49 2.35 -4.82 10.41
N THR A 50 2.62 -4.21 11.56
CA THR A 50 2.94 -2.77 11.64
C THR A 50 4.15 -2.42 10.77
N GLN A 51 5.19 -3.25 10.77
CA GLN A 51 6.37 -3.08 9.95
C GLN A 51 6.05 -3.18 8.44
N ALA A 52 5.16 -4.09 8.05
CA ALA A 52 4.69 -4.23 6.68
C ALA A 52 3.91 -3.00 6.20
N ILE A 53 3.09 -2.41 7.07
CA ILE A 53 2.31 -1.19 6.78
C ILE A 53 3.22 0.03 6.66
N ASN A 54 4.16 0.20 7.59
CA ASN A 54 5.05 1.37 7.63
C ASN A 54 6.14 1.38 6.54
N GLN A 55 6.30 0.29 5.78
CA GLN A 55 7.21 0.17 4.64
C GLN A 55 8.66 0.63 4.92
N TYR A 56 9.26 0.17 6.02
CA TYR A 56 10.64 0.56 6.34
C TYR A 56 11.59 0.24 5.17
N PRO A 57 12.26 1.26 4.57
CA PRO A 57 13.02 1.10 3.33
C PRO A 57 14.19 0.10 3.47
N ASN A 58 14.70 -0.09 4.69
CA ASN A 58 15.82 -0.97 5.00
C ASN A 58 15.40 -2.35 5.54
N SER A 59 14.11 -2.70 5.55
CA SER A 59 13.68 -4.02 6.00
C SER A 59 13.97 -5.09 4.92
N ARG A 60 14.84 -6.06 5.24
CA ARG A 60 15.08 -7.26 4.40
C ARG A 60 13.77 -7.99 4.05
N TYR A 61 12.79 -7.92 4.93
CA TYR A 61 11.44 -8.42 4.71
C TYR A 61 10.51 -7.23 4.42
N LYS A 62 10.28 -6.93 3.15
CA LYS A 62 9.31 -5.89 2.70
C LYS A 62 7.83 -6.25 3.00
N GLY A 63 7.58 -7.19 3.91
CA GLY A 63 6.25 -7.63 4.28
C GLY A 63 5.45 -8.24 3.13
N LYS A 64 6.06 -8.67 2.01
CA LYS A 64 5.35 -9.16 0.81
C LYS A 64 4.29 -10.21 1.14
N ARG A 65 4.61 -11.15 2.04
CA ARG A 65 3.66 -12.18 2.52
C ARG A 65 2.49 -11.58 3.30
N ILE A 66 2.75 -10.57 4.13
CA ILE A 66 1.75 -9.90 4.99
C ILE A 66 0.84 -8.98 4.17
N ARG A 67 1.39 -8.30 3.16
CA ARG A 67 0.65 -7.37 2.28
C ARG A 67 -0.56 -8.03 1.61
N LYS A 68 -0.46 -9.31 1.22
CA LYS A 68 -1.58 -10.08 0.67
C LYS A 68 -2.76 -10.14 1.66
N TYR A 69 -2.51 -10.45 2.92
CA TYR A 69 -3.56 -10.53 3.94
C TYR A 69 -4.18 -9.18 4.26
N ILE A 70 -3.39 -8.10 4.24
CA ILE A 70 -3.92 -6.74 4.41
C ILE A 70 -4.77 -6.35 3.20
N ALA A 71 -4.33 -6.67 1.98
CA ALA A 71 -5.07 -6.40 0.76
C ALA A 71 -6.40 -7.17 0.71
N GLU A 72 -6.40 -8.45 1.08
CA GLU A 72 -7.62 -9.25 1.25
C GLU A 72 -8.56 -8.67 2.31
N ALA A 73 -8.03 -8.23 3.46
CA ALA A 73 -8.81 -7.58 4.51
C ALA A 73 -9.47 -6.27 4.03
N LEU A 74 -8.80 -5.56 3.13
CA LEU A 74 -9.28 -4.32 2.52
C LEU A 74 -10.03 -4.51 1.20
N ASP A 75 -10.23 -5.76 0.76
CA ASP A 75 -10.88 -6.09 -0.52
C ASP A 75 -10.30 -5.28 -1.69
N LYS A 76 -8.96 -5.26 -1.77
CA LYS A 76 -8.17 -4.49 -2.74
C LYS A 76 -7.04 -5.34 -3.30
N ASN A 77 -6.47 -4.98 -4.45
CA ASN A 77 -5.25 -5.62 -4.92
C ASN A 77 -4.04 -5.12 -4.13
N VAL A 78 -3.02 -5.97 -3.98
CA VAL A 78 -1.74 -5.57 -3.38
C VAL A 78 -1.14 -4.39 -4.15
N LYS A 79 -1.26 -4.36 -5.48
CA LYS A 79 -0.72 -3.28 -6.34
C LYS A 79 -1.42 -1.94 -6.13
N ASP A 80 -2.69 -1.94 -5.74
CA ASP A 80 -3.45 -0.69 -5.52
C ASP A 80 -3.07 -0.03 -4.19
N ILE A 81 -2.61 -0.84 -3.23
CA ILE A 81 -2.15 -0.38 -1.92
C ILE A 81 -0.65 -0.09 -1.95
N TRP A 82 0.12 -0.94 -2.64
CA TRP A 82 1.57 -0.88 -2.79
C TRP A 82 1.97 -1.06 -4.27
N PRO A 83 2.01 0.04 -5.06
CA PRO A 83 2.58 0.04 -6.40
C PRO A 83 4.07 -0.31 -6.38
#